data_AF-A0A4Y6PSR9-F1
#
_entry.id   AF-A0A4Y6PSR9-F1
#
_cell.length_a   1.000
_cell.length_b   1.000
_cell.length_c   1.000
_cell.angle_alpha   90.00
_cell.angle_beta   90.00
_cell.angle_gamma   90.00
#
_symmetry.space_group_name_H-M   'P 1'
#
loop_
_entity.id
_entity.type
_entity.pdbx_description
1 polymer ?
#
loop_
_entity_poly.entity_id
_entity_poly.type
_entity_poly.pdbx_seq_one_letter_code
_entity_poly.pdbx_strand_id
1 'polypeptide(L)'
;MTIVGQQAPEWEAAAYVKGENKTVSSKDYEGQWYVLYWYPADFTFICPTEIREFEELQEDFADDGVAVIGCSTDSFFSHKNWFEDGETFEEGITHPVLADTNHSVSKAFGVYEEENGIAFRATVVVNPEGRIKSLSVNDIDRDEAGVGRSAKEVLRTVQALQSGGLCGAEWEPGAEFVETD
;
A
#
# COMPACT_ATOMS: atom_id res chain seq x y z
N MET A 1 -13.76 10.11 -12.08
CA MET A 1 -12.59 11.00 -12.30
C MET A 1 -11.47 10.43 -11.45
N THR A 2 -10.25 10.31 -11.97
CA THR A 2 -9.14 9.71 -11.22
C THR A 2 -8.64 10.66 -10.13
N ILE A 3 -8.13 10.11 -9.02
CA ILE A 3 -7.49 10.85 -7.92
C ILE A 3 -6.00 11.12 -8.19
N VAL A 4 -5.42 10.50 -9.22
CA VAL A 4 -4.00 10.72 -9.58
C VAL A 4 -3.78 12.19 -9.95
N GLY A 5 -2.71 12.76 -9.40
CA GLY A 5 -2.36 14.18 -9.53
C GLY A 5 -3.04 15.08 -8.50
N GLN A 6 -4.03 14.60 -7.73
CA GLN A 6 -4.67 15.38 -6.67
C GLN A 6 -3.87 15.30 -5.36
N GLN A 7 -4.21 16.16 -4.39
CA GLN A 7 -3.71 16.02 -3.02
C GLN A 7 -4.28 14.73 -2.42
N ALA A 8 -3.45 13.95 -1.75
CA ALA A 8 -3.92 12.81 -0.97
C ALA A 8 -4.88 13.30 0.12
N PRO A 9 -6.04 12.61 0.32
CA PRO A 9 -6.90 12.89 1.45
C PRO A 9 -6.14 12.80 2.77
N GLU A 10 -6.46 13.66 3.74
CA GLU A 10 -6.01 13.46 5.11
C GLU A 10 -6.68 12.20 5.69
N TRP A 11 -5.90 11.41 6.41
CA TRP A 11 -6.37 10.21 7.09
C TRP A 11 -5.66 10.03 8.44
N GLU A 12 -6.36 9.35 9.35
CA GLU A 12 -5.88 8.92 10.67
C GLU A 12 -6.61 7.64 11.03
N ALA A 13 -5.88 6.63 11.50
CA ALA A 13 -6.46 5.35 11.92
C ALA A 13 -5.65 4.71 13.05
N ALA A 14 -6.29 3.80 13.79
CA ALA A 14 -5.56 2.84 14.61
C ALA A 14 -4.79 1.89 13.69
N ALA A 15 -3.62 1.44 14.11
CA ALA A 15 -2.74 0.61 13.31
C ALA A 15 -2.03 -0.43 14.17
N TYR A 16 -1.79 -1.59 13.58
CA TYR A 16 -0.79 -2.52 14.07
C TYR A 16 0.60 -1.96 13.76
N VAL A 17 1.43 -1.80 14.78
CA VAL A 17 2.84 -1.42 14.64
C VAL A 17 3.67 -2.33 15.54
N LYS A 18 4.23 -3.40 14.98
CA LYS A 18 5.08 -4.38 15.69
C LYS A 18 4.44 -4.89 16.99
N GLY A 19 3.16 -5.28 16.92
CA GLY A 19 2.39 -5.85 18.04
C GLY A 19 1.69 -4.83 18.93
N GLU A 20 1.92 -3.53 18.71
CA GLU A 20 1.32 -2.43 19.47
C GLU A 20 0.21 -1.73 18.69
N ASN A 21 -0.83 -1.32 19.40
CA ASN A 21 -1.90 -0.49 18.83
C ASN A 21 -1.46 0.98 18.90
N LYS A 22 -1.25 1.61 17.74
CA LYS A 22 -0.87 3.02 17.63
C LYS A 22 -1.81 3.76 16.70
N THR A 23 -2.03 5.03 16.98
CA THR A 23 -2.64 5.93 16.00
C THR A 23 -1.57 6.37 15.00
N VAL A 24 -1.85 6.20 13.72
CA VAL A 24 -0.99 6.62 12.60
C VAL A 24 -1.84 7.47 11.66
N SER A 25 -1.23 8.49 11.08
CA SER A 25 -1.90 9.47 10.23
C SER A 25 -1.06 9.86 9.03
N SER A 26 -1.72 10.44 8.02
CA SER A 26 -1.06 11.09 6.88
C SER A 26 0.01 12.12 7.28
N LYS A 27 -0.10 12.75 8.46
CA LYS A 27 0.86 13.75 8.96
C LYS A 27 2.20 13.15 9.36
N ASP A 28 2.22 11.88 9.75
CA ASP A 28 3.45 11.17 10.12
C ASP A 28 4.36 10.94 8.89
N TYR A 29 3.86 11.17 7.68
CA TYR A 29 4.55 10.98 6.41
C TYR A 29 4.71 12.28 5.61
N GLU A 30 4.45 13.45 6.21
CA GLU A 30 4.66 14.75 5.56
C GLU A 30 6.13 14.92 5.14
N GLY A 31 6.35 15.35 3.87
CA GLY A 31 7.69 15.54 3.34
C GLY A 31 8.43 14.23 2.99
N GLN A 32 7.77 13.08 3.06
CA GLN A 32 8.33 11.78 2.69
C GLN A 32 7.48 11.10 1.60
N TRP A 33 8.11 10.26 0.78
CA TRP A 33 7.35 9.34 -0.08
C TRP A 33 6.69 8.25 0.77
N TYR A 34 5.47 7.87 0.40
CA TYR A 34 4.86 6.67 0.98
C TYR A 34 4.00 5.90 -0.02
N VAL A 35 3.95 4.60 0.19
CA VAL A 35 3.04 3.64 -0.43
C VAL A 35 2.00 3.26 0.60
N LEU A 36 0.72 3.47 0.26
CA LEU A 36 -0.41 2.96 1.01
C LEU A 36 -1.10 1.89 0.17
N TYR A 37 -1.14 0.65 0.66
CA TYR A 37 -1.79 -0.46 -0.04
C TYR A 37 -2.92 -1.05 0.80
N TRP A 38 -4.03 -1.34 0.13
CA TRP A 38 -5.19 -1.99 0.70
C TRP A 38 -5.24 -3.45 0.33
N TYR A 39 -5.74 -4.29 1.24
CA TYR A 39 -6.11 -5.66 0.94
C TYR A 39 -7.52 -5.97 1.48
N PRO A 40 -8.24 -6.94 0.88
CA PRO A 40 -9.64 -7.17 1.21
C PRO A 40 -9.94 -7.59 2.65
N ALA A 41 -9.21 -8.57 3.18
CA ALA A 41 -9.47 -9.09 4.52
C ALA A 41 -8.30 -9.91 5.06
N ASP A 42 -8.13 -9.89 6.38
CA ASP A 42 -7.29 -10.81 7.14
C ASP A 42 -7.76 -12.27 6.99
N PHE A 43 -6.86 -13.22 7.25
CA PHE A 43 -7.13 -14.66 7.20
C PHE A 43 -7.69 -15.17 5.85
N THR A 44 -7.28 -14.54 4.75
CA THR A 44 -7.62 -14.97 3.38
C THR A 44 -6.38 -15.43 2.60
N PHE A 45 -6.54 -15.77 1.31
CA PHE A 45 -5.54 -16.57 0.58
C PHE A 45 -4.49 -15.75 -0.17
N ILE A 46 -4.90 -14.71 -0.91
CA ILE A 46 -3.98 -13.87 -1.70
C ILE A 46 -3.35 -12.76 -0.83
N CYS A 47 -4.12 -12.19 0.10
CA CYS A 47 -3.64 -11.11 0.96
C CYS A 47 -2.29 -11.41 1.65
N PRO A 48 -2.06 -12.59 2.26
CA PRO A 48 -0.78 -12.84 2.91
C PRO A 48 0.37 -13.00 1.92
N THR A 49 0.14 -13.29 0.64
CA THR A 49 1.23 -13.30 -0.36
C THR A 49 1.67 -11.87 -0.69
N GLU A 50 0.72 -10.94 -0.83
CA GLU A 50 1.02 -9.52 -1.09
C GLU A 50 1.70 -8.86 0.11
N ILE A 51 1.20 -9.11 1.33
CA ILE A 51 1.76 -8.54 2.57
C ILE A 51 3.20 -9.02 2.78
N ARG A 52 3.49 -10.30 2.53
CA ARG A 52 4.86 -10.83 2.62
C ARG A 52 5.80 -10.20 1.59
N GLU A 53 5.36 -10.00 0.35
CA GLU A 53 6.20 -9.37 -0.68
C GLU A 53 6.55 -7.91 -0.31
N PHE A 54 5.60 -7.16 0.27
CA PHE A 54 5.89 -5.81 0.79
C PHE A 54 6.83 -5.82 2.00
N GLU A 55 6.70 -6.80 2.88
CA GLU A 55 7.60 -6.97 4.03
C GLU A 55 9.03 -7.34 3.57
N GLU A 56 9.17 -8.27 2.62
CA GLU A 56 10.46 -8.67 2.04
C GLU A 56 11.20 -7.51 1.36
N LEU A 57 10.45 -6.56 0.77
CA LEU A 57 11.00 -5.38 0.09
C LEU A 57 11.07 -4.14 0.99
N GLN A 58 10.76 -4.27 2.29
CA GLN A 58 10.67 -3.12 3.19
C GLN A 58 11.99 -2.32 3.24
N GLU A 59 13.12 -3.01 3.24
CA GLU A 59 14.45 -2.39 3.22
C GLU A 59 14.71 -1.66 1.89
N ASP A 60 14.35 -2.24 0.75
CA ASP A 60 14.51 -1.59 -0.56
C ASP A 60 13.68 -0.30 -0.66
N PHE A 61 12.43 -0.32 -0.19
CA PHE A 61 11.61 0.89 -0.10
C PHE A 61 12.23 1.92 0.85
N ALA A 62 12.76 1.49 2.00
CA ALA A 62 13.37 2.38 2.98
C ALA A 62 14.66 3.04 2.45
N ASP A 63 15.49 2.30 1.71
CA ASP A 63 16.71 2.81 1.06
C ASP A 63 16.38 3.91 0.04
N ASP A 64 15.23 3.82 -0.63
CA ASP A 64 14.68 4.84 -1.53
C ASP A 64 13.90 5.97 -0.79
N GLY A 65 13.89 5.95 0.55
CA GLY A 65 13.21 6.97 1.37
C GLY A 65 11.69 6.89 1.31
N VAL A 66 11.13 5.69 1.14
CA VAL A 66 9.71 5.43 0.94
C VAL A 66 9.16 4.62 2.10
N ALA A 67 8.12 5.13 2.76
CA ALA A 67 7.39 4.37 3.76
C ALA A 67 6.38 3.41 3.11
N VAL A 68 6.22 2.21 3.66
CA VAL A 68 5.19 1.25 3.24
C VAL A 68 4.15 1.11 4.35
N ILE A 69 2.87 1.17 3.99
CA ILE A 69 1.74 1.15 4.93
C ILE A 69 0.67 0.21 4.35
N GLY A 70 0.30 -0.82 5.09
CA GLY A 70 -0.83 -1.69 4.77
C GLY A 70 -2.14 -1.14 5.31
N CYS A 71 -3.27 -1.58 4.78
CA CYS A 71 -4.60 -1.21 5.26
C CYS A 71 -5.62 -2.29 4.92
N SER A 72 -6.51 -2.63 5.85
CA SER A 72 -7.78 -3.30 5.53
C SER A 72 -8.89 -2.76 6.43
N THR A 73 -10.12 -3.22 6.22
CA THR A 73 -11.27 -2.88 7.07
C THR A 73 -11.32 -3.70 8.37
N ASP A 74 -10.35 -4.59 8.60
CA ASP A 74 -10.26 -5.38 9.81
C ASP A 74 -9.82 -4.54 11.03
N SER A 75 -10.02 -5.10 12.22
CA SER A 75 -9.61 -4.45 13.47
C SER A 75 -8.13 -4.70 13.80
N PHE A 76 -7.53 -3.83 14.60
CA PHE A 76 -6.19 -4.04 15.17
C PHE A 76 -6.03 -5.43 15.82
N PHE A 77 -7.08 -5.94 16.50
CA PHE A 77 -7.03 -7.26 17.14
C PHE A 77 -6.96 -8.40 16.12
N SER A 78 -7.60 -8.24 14.97
CA SER A 78 -7.50 -9.19 13.87
C SER A 78 -6.08 -9.21 13.31
N HIS A 79 -5.55 -8.04 12.96
CA HIS A 79 -4.18 -7.87 12.48
C HIS A 79 -3.17 -8.49 13.45
N LYS A 80 -3.28 -8.15 14.73
CA LYS A 80 -2.37 -8.67 15.75
C LYS A 80 -2.39 -10.19 15.81
N ASN A 81 -3.57 -10.79 15.89
CA ASN A 81 -3.69 -12.25 15.97
C ASN A 81 -3.18 -12.93 14.69
N TRP A 82 -3.36 -12.31 13.53
CA TRP A 82 -2.92 -12.88 12.26
C TRP A 82 -1.41 -12.76 12.07
N PHE A 83 -0.84 -11.57 12.30
CA PHE A 83 0.59 -11.30 12.13
C PHE A 83 1.46 -11.95 13.22
N GLU A 84 0.86 -12.36 14.35
CA GLU A 84 1.56 -13.06 15.43
C GLU A 84 1.21 -14.57 15.49
N ASP A 85 0.54 -15.12 14.48
CA ASP A 85 0.13 -16.54 14.49
C ASP A 85 1.32 -17.52 14.38
N GLY A 86 2.47 -17.06 13.86
CA GLY A 86 3.67 -17.87 13.61
C GLY A 86 3.50 -18.94 12.52
N GLU A 87 2.34 -19.01 11.86
CA GLU A 87 2.02 -19.96 10.80
C GLU A 87 1.91 -19.26 9.44
N THR A 88 1.18 -18.15 9.39
CA THR A 88 1.09 -17.30 8.21
C THR A 88 2.32 -16.39 8.13
N PHE A 89 2.70 -15.73 9.22
CA PHE A 89 3.81 -14.78 9.22
C PHE A 89 4.87 -15.20 10.23
N GLU A 90 5.79 -16.07 9.81
CA GLU A 90 6.83 -16.65 10.68
C GLU A 90 7.71 -15.59 11.35
N GLU A 91 8.07 -14.54 10.62
CA GLU A 91 8.90 -13.43 11.13
C GLU A 91 8.06 -12.21 11.59
N GLY A 92 6.73 -12.31 11.51
CA GLY A 92 5.81 -11.20 11.75
C GLY A 92 5.84 -10.14 10.66
N ILE A 93 5.22 -8.99 10.94
CA ILE A 93 5.14 -7.83 10.04
C ILE A 93 5.72 -6.61 10.74
N THR A 94 6.62 -5.87 10.07
CA THR A 94 7.31 -4.73 10.69
C THR A 94 6.77 -3.39 10.25
N HIS A 95 6.20 -3.30 9.05
CA HIS A 95 5.56 -2.08 8.56
C HIS A 95 4.18 -1.86 9.20
N PRO A 96 3.71 -0.59 9.34
CA PRO A 96 2.40 -0.31 9.89
C PRO A 96 1.26 -0.87 9.03
N VAL A 97 0.23 -1.43 9.67
CA VAL A 97 -1.01 -1.86 9.00
C VAL A 97 -2.21 -1.19 9.67
N LEU A 98 -2.90 -0.34 8.92
CA LEU A 98 -4.06 0.43 9.38
C LEU A 98 -5.30 -0.47 9.51
N ALA A 99 -5.96 -0.34 10.65
CA ALA A 99 -7.27 -0.92 10.95
C ALA A 99 -8.37 0.10 10.60
N ASP A 100 -8.81 0.11 9.34
CA ASP A 100 -9.83 1.03 8.82
C ASP A 100 -11.26 0.57 9.14
N THR A 101 -11.55 0.29 10.41
CA THR A 101 -12.83 -0.32 10.85
C THR A 101 -14.06 0.56 10.63
N ASN A 102 -13.86 1.86 10.37
CA ASN A 102 -14.93 2.80 10.02
C ASN A 102 -14.99 3.09 8.51
N HIS A 103 -14.11 2.46 7.73
CA HIS A 103 -14.00 2.53 6.28
C HIS A 103 -13.64 3.93 5.75
N SER A 104 -13.23 4.85 6.62
CA SER A 104 -12.99 6.25 6.27
C SER A 104 -11.79 6.40 5.35
N VAL A 105 -10.73 5.62 5.57
CA VAL A 105 -9.50 5.67 4.76
C VAL A 105 -9.81 5.11 3.37
N SER A 106 -10.40 3.92 3.30
CA SER A 106 -10.77 3.25 2.04
C SER A 106 -11.75 4.09 1.22
N LYS A 107 -12.74 4.73 1.86
CA LYS A 107 -13.68 5.64 1.20
C LYS A 107 -13.01 6.92 0.71
N ALA A 108 -12.10 7.50 1.49
CA ALA A 108 -11.41 8.74 1.11
C ALA A 108 -10.58 8.56 -0.17
N PHE A 109 -9.95 7.40 -0.36
CA PHE A 109 -9.21 7.06 -1.57
C PHE A 109 -10.08 6.41 -2.67
N GLY A 110 -11.38 6.20 -2.43
CA GLY A 110 -12.30 5.64 -3.41
C GLY A 110 -12.03 4.17 -3.74
N VAL A 111 -11.47 3.42 -2.79
CA VAL A 111 -11.09 2.00 -2.94
C VAL A 111 -11.93 1.07 -2.06
N TYR A 112 -12.94 1.61 -1.39
CA TYR A 112 -13.92 0.84 -0.63
C TYR A 112 -14.91 0.15 -1.57
N GLU A 113 -15.10 -1.15 -1.36
CA GLU A 113 -16.08 -1.98 -2.03
C GLU A 113 -17.31 -2.08 -1.12
N GLU A 114 -18.39 -1.42 -1.54
CA GLU A 114 -19.60 -1.20 -0.72
C GLU A 114 -20.41 -2.48 -0.47
N GLU A 115 -20.41 -3.44 -1.39
CA GLU A 115 -21.25 -4.64 -1.30
C GLU A 115 -20.81 -5.56 -0.16
N ASN A 116 -19.51 -5.79 -0.04
CA ASN A 116 -18.95 -6.69 0.99
C ASN A 116 -18.37 -5.95 2.19
N GLY A 117 -18.27 -4.63 2.13
CA GLY A 117 -17.73 -3.81 3.23
C GLY A 117 -16.23 -3.99 3.44
N ILE A 118 -15.49 -4.15 2.35
CA ILE A 118 -14.04 -4.36 2.33
C ILE A 118 -13.37 -3.37 1.39
N ALA A 119 -12.04 -3.43 1.27
CA ALA A 119 -11.31 -2.65 0.27
C ALA A 119 -10.97 -3.51 -0.95
N PHE A 120 -10.91 -2.88 -2.12
CA PHE A 120 -10.26 -3.47 -3.29
C PHE A 120 -8.77 -3.70 -3.03
N ARG A 121 -8.12 -4.52 -3.88
CA ARG A 121 -6.66 -4.64 -3.92
C ARG A 121 -6.06 -3.40 -4.57
N ALA A 122 -5.97 -2.32 -3.81
CA ALA A 122 -5.54 -1.02 -4.32
C ALA A 122 -4.19 -0.58 -3.75
N THR A 123 -3.38 0.12 -4.53
CA THR A 123 -2.11 0.69 -4.09
C THR A 123 -2.02 2.13 -4.57
N VAL A 124 -1.66 3.04 -3.66
CA VAL A 124 -1.43 4.45 -3.95
C VAL A 124 0.01 4.80 -3.61
N VAL A 125 0.65 5.54 -4.52
CA VAL A 125 1.97 6.15 -4.30
C VAL A 125 1.77 7.65 -4.10
N VAL A 126 2.28 8.18 -2.99
CA VAL A 126 2.20 9.60 -2.64
C VAL A 126 3.61 10.16 -2.49
N ASN A 127 3.83 11.35 -3.03
CA ASN A 127 5.12 12.02 -2.99
C ASN A 127 5.25 12.97 -1.77
N PRO A 128 6.44 13.55 -1.51
CA PRO A 128 6.70 14.43 -0.38
C PRO A 128 5.80 15.66 -0.29
N GLU A 129 5.28 16.16 -1.42
CA GLU A 129 4.29 17.25 -1.45
C GLU A 129 2.86 16.79 -1.14
N GLY A 130 2.68 15.50 -0.83
CA GLY A 130 1.39 14.87 -0.51
C GLY A 130 0.50 14.67 -1.74
N ARG A 131 1.05 14.66 -2.96
CA ARG A 131 0.29 14.44 -4.19
C ARG A 131 0.32 12.98 -4.60
N ILE A 132 -0.83 12.47 -5.02
CA ILE A 132 -0.95 11.10 -5.54
C ILE A 132 -0.29 11.02 -6.91
N LYS A 133 0.68 10.11 -7.06
CA LYS A 133 1.47 9.92 -8.28
C LYS A 133 1.08 8.67 -9.06
N SER A 134 0.60 7.64 -8.36
CA SER A 134 0.11 6.40 -8.96
C SER A 134 -1.06 5.86 -8.14
N LEU A 135 -2.02 5.25 -8.84
CA LEU A 135 -3.08 4.43 -8.28
C LEU A 135 -3.20 3.18 -9.14
N SER A 136 -3.09 2.02 -8.53
CA SER A 136 -3.41 0.73 -9.14
C SER A 136 -4.52 0.05 -8.34
N VAL A 137 -5.46 -0.59 -9.02
CA VAL A 137 -6.58 -1.30 -8.38
C VAL A 137 -6.82 -2.61 -9.13
N ASN A 138 -6.71 -3.72 -8.41
CA ASN A 138 -7.09 -5.04 -8.90
C ASN A 138 -8.43 -5.45 -8.29
N ASP A 139 -9.21 -6.19 -9.08
CA ASP A 139 -10.47 -6.75 -8.62
C ASP A 139 -10.25 -7.80 -7.52
N ILE A 140 -11.28 -7.98 -6.70
CA ILE A 140 -11.33 -8.87 -5.55
C ILE A 140 -12.18 -10.11 -5.80
N ASP A 141 -12.71 -10.28 -7.01
CA ASP A 141 -13.63 -11.33 -7.40
C ASP A 141 -13.17 -12.70 -6.83
N ARG A 142 -14.01 -13.23 -5.95
CA ARG A 142 -13.77 -14.48 -5.23
C ARG A 142 -14.33 -15.70 -5.97
N ASP A 143 -15.23 -15.47 -6.92
CA ASP A 143 -15.95 -16.51 -7.66
C ASP A 143 -15.33 -16.80 -9.03
N GLU A 144 -14.63 -15.82 -9.63
CA GLU A 144 -13.90 -15.99 -10.88
C GLU A 144 -12.37 -16.08 -10.65
N ALA A 145 -11.66 -14.95 -10.69
CA ALA A 145 -10.20 -14.92 -10.62
C ALA A 145 -9.69 -13.64 -9.96
N GLY A 146 -9.49 -13.67 -8.64
CA GLY A 146 -8.78 -12.61 -7.92
C GLY A 146 -7.30 -12.55 -8.32
N VAL A 147 -6.78 -11.34 -8.53
CA VAL A 147 -5.40 -11.11 -8.99
C VAL A 147 -4.61 -10.31 -7.94
N GLY A 148 -3.57 -10.94 -7.38
CA GLY A 148 -2.60 -10.24 -6.52
C GLY A 148 -1.78 -9.22 -7.31
N ARG A 149 -1.30 -8.18 -6.63
CA ARG A 149 -0.35 -7.20 -7.19
C ARG A 149 1.08 -7.71 -7.05
N SER A 150 2.01 -7.02 -7.70
CA SER A 150 3.43 -7.18 -7.47
C SER A 150 3.98 -5.98 -6.71
N ALA A 151 4.54 -6.20 -5.53
CA ALA A 151 5.23 -5.16 -4.76
C ALA A 151 6.50 -4.66 -5.48
N LYS A 152 7.17 -5.53 -6.26
CA LYS A 152 8.30 -5.14 -7.12
C LYS A 152 7.91 -4.10 -8.17
N GLU A 153 6.74 -4.25 -8.80
CA GLU A 153 6.26 -3.25 -9.77
C GLU A 153 5.91 -1.93 -9.09
N VAL A 154 5.41 -1.99 -7.85
CA VAL A 154 5.19 -0.78 -7.05
C VAL A 154 6.52 -0.09 -6.75
N LEU A 155 7.54 -0.82 -6.30
CA LEU A 155 8.89 -0.29 -6.08
C LEU A 155 9.48 0.32 -7.35
N ARG A 156 9.46 -0.41 -8.47
CA ARG A 156 9.93 0.08 -9.78
C ARG A 156 9.22 1.38 -10.19
N THR A 157 7.90 1.44 -9.99
CA THR A 157 7.10 2.65 -10.27
C THR A 157 7.53 3.82 -9.39
N VAL A 158 7.77 3.59 -8.10
CA VAL A 158 8.26 4.63 -7.18
C VAL A 158 9.63 5.14 -7.60
N GLN A 159 10.56 4.25 -7.92
CA GLN A 159 11.90 4.60 -8.41
C GLN A 159 11.84 5.42 -9.70
N ALA A 160 10.97 5.03 -10.64
CA ALA A 160 10.74 5.79 -11.87
C ALA A 160 10.21 7.20 -11.58
N LEU A 161 9.25 7.33 -10.66
CA LEU A 161 8.68 8.60 -10.24
C LEU A 161 9.71 9.51 -9.53
N GLN A 162 10.70 8.94 -8.84
CA GLN A 162 11.78 9.66 -8.18
C GLN A 162 12.93 10.05 -9.14
N SER A 163 13.08 9.34 -10.26
CA SER A 163 14.22 9.45 -11.17
C SER A 163 14.42 10.82 -11.83
N GLY A 164 13.35 11.63 -11.92
CA GLY A 164 13.38 12.97 -12.51
C GLY A 164 13.48 13.03 -14.05
N GLY A 165 13.44 11.89 -14.74
CA GLY A 165 13.49 11.80 -16.20
C GLY A 165 12.21 11.23 -16.82
N LEU A 166 12.19 11.12 -18.16
CA LEU A 166 11.11 10.45 -18.88
C LEU A 166 11.40 8.94 -18.97
N CYS A 167 10.84 8.20 -18.03
CA CYS A 167 10.95 6.75 -17.99
C CYS A 167 10.11 6.10 -19.10
N GLY A 168 10.76 5.33 -19.98
CA GLY A 168 10.09 4.50 -20.99
C GLY A 168 9.33 3.31 -20.36
N ALA A 169 8.70 2.50 -21.22
CA ALA A 169 8.11 1.24 -20.78
C ALA A 169 9.19 0.33 -20.17
N GLU A 170 8.84 -0.39 -19.10
CA GLU A 170 9.75 -1.30 -18.38
C GLU A 170 11.03 -0.62 -17.84
N TRP A 171 11.02 0.71 -17.63
CA TRP A 171 12.20 1.41 -17.10
C TRP A 171 12.53 0.92 -15.68
N GLU A 172 13.81 0.71 -15.41
CA GLU A 172 14.38 0.34 -14.11
C GLU A 172 15.58 1.26 -13.80
N PRO A 173 15.98 1.40 -12.52
CA PRO A 173 17.16 2.18 -12.15
C PRO A 173 18.40 1.84 -12.98
N GLY A 174 19.00 2.85 -13.60
CA GLY A 174 20.16 2.70 -14.47
C GLY A 174 19.85 2.58 -15.97
N ALA A 175 18.58 2.41 -16.36
CA ALA A 175 18.16 2.46 -17.76
C ALA A 175 18.15 3.90 -18.31
N GLU A 176 18.37 4.04 -19.62
CA GLU A 176 18.32 5.33 -20.30
C GLU A 176 16.92 5.94 -20.28
N PHE A 177 16.85 7.27 -20.15
CA PHE A 177 15.60 8.02 -20.30
C PHE A 177 15.25 8.19 -21.78
N VAL A 178 13.96 8.37 -22.06
CA VAL A 178 13.49 8.75 -23.39
C VAL A 178 13.96 10.17 -23.69
N GLU A 179 14.67 10.34 -24.81
CA GLU A 179 15.06 11.65 -25.31
C GLU A 179 13.84 12.39 -25.89
N THR A 180 13.75 13.69 -25.64
CA THR A 180 12.80 14.59 -26.32
C THR A 180 13.58 15.46 -27.29
N ASP A 181 13.37 15.25 -28.59
CA ASP A 181 13.82 16.17 -29.64
C ASP A 181 13.24 17.59 -29.48
#